data_AF-A0A177ZLW2-F1
#
_entry.id   AF-A0A177ZLW2-F1
#
_cell.length_a   1.000
_cell.length_b   1.000
_cell.length_c   1.000
_cell.angle_alpha   90.00
_cell.angle_beta   90.00
_cell.angle_gamma   90.00
#
_symmetry.space_group_name_H-M   'P 1'
#
loop_
_entity.id
_entity.type
_entity.pdbx_description
1 polymer ?
#
loop_
_entity_poly.entity_id
_entity_poly.type
_entity_poly.pdbx_seq_one_letter_code
_entity_poly.pdbx_strand_id
1 'polypeptide(L)'
;MMNDLENGKVPTSSSAKIYEQSYTEQDGTKLLMVHDQEGKWLLAVGEGVIFNDLEGTTLTNDKKVCPLSHENRLVLNHYFDYTVPRAFGTKTATMGLGDRLGLASPGHIETVRNRAVKPILAQQSIRELTLLNRTMKDMLDAASFAVFQEGYKDGFGADGDHIKEEKDIEYALSLGVSMLTLDCSDHIPKQIESLSPQELVEQFNQLDEETKAYFKNEYVNKTFSVNGLSIQFDETNVMKNVLQYAKSLNFMAHVFDTYISESPRPIDFEISIDETETITSPQAHFFVANELQRRGVSVTSLAPRFCGEFQKGIDYIGDIDQFEHELREHALIAEFFGYKLSIHSGSDKFKVFPIIAKYTKGVLHIKTAGTNWLEAVRVIANTNPSLYRRMHTYALQHFEEALAYYHVTPDLDSVIPLDQVEDEKLADYMNDDAARQLFHVTYGILLTAKDENGEFLFKDEFFATLNQQEDVYREALVKHIGKHVDLLGL
;
A
#
# COMPACT_ATOMS: atom_id res chain seq x y z
N MET A 1 17.50 -32.54 8.52
CA MET A 1 17.53 -31.11 8.15
C MET A 1 18.90 -30.67 7.63
N MET A 2 19.82 -30.17 8.46
CA MET A 2 21.08 -29.60 7.93
C MET A 2 22.01 -30.59 7.20
N ASN A 3 22.02 -31.88 7.59
CA ASN A 3 22.78 -32.90 6.85
C ASN A 3 22.19 -33.17 5.46
N ASP A 4 20.87 -33.09 5.30
CA ASP A 4 20.25 -33.22 3.97
C ASP A 4 20.60 -32.00 3.13
N LEU A 5 20.54 -30.80 3.74
CA LEU A 5 20.89 -29.54 3.10
C LEU A 5 22.36 -29.55 2.65
N GLU A 6 23.29 -30.03 3.47
CA GLU A 6 24.72 -30.23 3.12
C GLU A 6 24.88 -31.02 1.81
N ASN A 7 24.10 -32.09 1.67
CA ASN A 7 24.06 -32.97 0.50
C ASN A 7 23.24 -32.40 -0.69
N GLY A 8 22.83 -31.12 -0.63
CA GLY A 8 22.06 -30.47 -1.69
C GLY A 8 20.61 -30.95 -1.79
N LYS A 9 20.03 -31.45 -0.69
CA LYS A 9 18.66 -31.94 -0.65
C LYS A 9 17.81 -31.09 0.28
N VAL A 10 16.58 -30.80 -0.14
CA VAL A 10 15.58 -30.19 0.74
C VAL A 10 15.15 -31.25 1.78
N PRO A 11 15.30 -30.98 3.08
CA PRO A 11 14.96 -31.93 4.12
C PRO A 11 13.44 -32.06 4.30
N THR A 12 13.01 -33.19 4.84
CA THR A 12 11.68 -33.36 5.43
C THR A 12 11.77 -33.23 6.95
N SER A 13 10.74 -32.67 7.59
CA SER A 13 10.68 -32.57 9.05
C SER A 13 9.24 -32.73 9.55
N SER A 14 9.07 -33.39 10.70
CA SER A 14 7.80 -33.46 11.42
C SER A 14 7.68 -32.43 12.54
N SER A 15 8.77 -31.74 12.88
CA SER A 15 8.85 -30.77 13.99
C SER A 15 8.99 -29.33 13.52
N ALA A 16 9.22 -29.11 12.23
CA ALA A 16 9.35 -27.80 11.62
C ALA A 16 8.76 -27.83 10.21
N LYS A 17 8.08 -26.76 9.82
CA LYS A 17 7.64 -26.53 8.44
C LYS A 17 8.83 -26.09 7.60
N ILE A 18 8.94 -26.65 6.41
CA ILE A 18 10.02 -26.37 5.45
C ILE A 18 9.45 -25.55 4.30
N TYR A 19 10.06 -24.40 4.00
CA TYR A 19 9.70 -23.62 2.82
C TYR A 19 10.58 -24.04 1.65
N GLU A 20 10.15 -25.06 0.92
CA GLU A 20 10.97 -25.69 -0.13
C GLU A 20 11.45 -24.70 -1.21
N GLN A 21 10.61 -23.71 -1.55
CA GLN A 21 10.91 -22.68 -2.54
C GLN A 21 12.03 -21.71 -2.11
N SER A 22 12.36 -21.67 -0.81
CA SER A 22 13.44 -20.86 -0.26
C SER A 22 14.82 -21.48 -0.41
N TYR A 23 14.90 -22.74 -0.86
CA TYR A 23 16.18 -23.38 -1.08
C TYR A 23 16.98 -22.64 -2.15
N THR A 24 18.14 -22.12 -1.77
CA THR A 24 19.06 -21.44 -2.68
C THR A 24 20.50 -21.79 -2.34
N GLU A 25 21.36 -21.77 -3.35
CA GLU A 25 22.80 -21.98 -3.20
C GLU A 25 23.53 -20.75 -3.73
N GLN A 26 24.49 -20.24 -2.94
CA GLN A 26 25.32 -19.09 -3.26
C GLN A 26 26.75 -19.33 -2.76
N ASP A 27 27.73 -19.30 -3.66
CA ASP A 27 29.16 -19.41 -3.35
C ASP A 27 29.53 -20.56 -2.40
N GLY A 28 28.93 -21.74 -2.62
CA GLY A 28 29.17 -22.93 -1.79
C GLY A 28 28.44 -22.94 -0.44
N THR A 29 27.55 -21.97 -0.19
CA THR A 29 26.62 -21.96 0.95
C THR A 29 25.21 -22.26 0.47
N LYS A 30 24.55 -23.22 1.12
CA LYS A 30 23.17 -23.58 0.89
C LYS A 30 22.31 -22.98 1.99
N LEU A 31 21.23 -22.32 1.59
CA LEU A 31 20.29 -21.65 2.47
C LEU A 31 18.91 -22.29 2.37
N LEU A 32 18.18 -22.33 3.47
CA LEU A 32 16.80 -22.81 3.54
C LEU A 32 16.07 -22.13 4.69
N MET A 33 14.90 -21.57 4.43
CA MET A 33 14.00 -21.06 5.46
C MET A 33 13.14 -22.17 6.05
N VAL A 34 12.98 -22.16 7.37
CA VAL A 34 12.14 -23.09 8.14
C VAL A 34 11.32 -22.34 9.19
N HIS A 35 10.24 -22.96 9.67
CA HIS A 35 9.40 -22.44 10.75
C HIS A 35 9.16 -23.53 11.80
N ASP A 36 9.52 -23.27 13.05
CA ASP A 36 9.26 -24.15 14.19
C ASP A 36 8.45 -23.42 15.29
N GLN A 37 8.44 -23.96 16.52
CA GLN A 37 7.69 -23.37 17.63
C GLN A 37 8.22 -22.01 18.10
N GLU A 38 9.49 -21.70 17.81
CA GLU A 38 10.12 -20.44 18.21
C GLU A 38 10.02 -19.37 17.10
N GLY A 39 9.71 -19.78 15.86
CA GLY A 39 9.42 -18.88 14.75
C GLY A 39 10.13 -19.28 13.46
N LYS A 40 10.32 -18.31 12.56
CA LYS A 40 11.00 -18.51 11.28
C LYS A 40 12.50 -18.27 11.41
N TRP A 41 13.28 -19.11 10.74
CA TRP A 41 14.75 -19.08 10.76
C TRP A 41 15.31 -19.40 9.39
N LEU A 42 16.54 -18.93 9.14
CA LEU A 42 17.34 -19.29 7.97
C LEU A 42 18.42 -20.30 8.41
N LEU A 43 18.38 -21.49 7.82
CA LEU A 43 19.45 -22.48 7.94
C LEU A 43 20.51 -22.19 6.87
N ALA A 44 21.77 -22.07 7.27
CA ALA A 44 22.90 -21.90 6.37
C ALA A 44 23.89 -23.06 6.55
N VAL A 45 24.29 -23.70 5.45
CA VAL A 45 25.23 -24.82 5.44
C VAL A 45 26.28 -24.65 4.35
N GLY A 46 27.55 -24.64 4.72
CA GLY A 46 28.69 -24.48 3.81
C GLY A 46 29.77 -23.55 4.36
N GLU A 47 30.70 -23.15 3.49
CA GLU A 47 31.89 -22.34 3.84
C GLU A 47 32.04 -21.07 2.97
N GLY A 48 30.97 -20.67 2.27
CA GLY A 48 31.00 -19.49 1.40
C GLY A 48 31.03 -18.17 2.17
N VAL A 49 31.30 -17.06 1.46
CA VAL A 49 31.40 -15.73 2.09
C VAL A 49 30.09 -15.33 2.78
N ILE A 50 28.96 -15.56 2.12
CA ILE A 50 27.62 -15.32 2.68
C ILE A 50 27.38 -16.07 4.01
N PHE A 51 27.95 -17.27 4.19
CA PHE A 51 27.84 -17.99 5.46
C PHE A 51 28.45 -17.18 6.60
N ASN A 52 29.59 -16.53 6.36
CA ASN A 52 30.30 -15.73 7.35
C ASN A 52 29.59 -14.40 7.63
N ASP A 53 29.01 -13.79 6.59
CA ASP A 53 28.31 -12.51 6.71
C ASP A 53 26.98 -12.63 7.46
N LEU A 54 26.30 -13.79 7.38
CA LEU A 54 25.08 -14.04 8.13
C LEU A 54 25.35 -14.12 9.65
N GLU A 55 24.58 -13.36 10.43
CA GLU A 55 24.56 -13.43 11.88
C GLU A 55 23.68 -14.57 12.37
N GLY A 56 24.15 -15.36 13.33
CA GLY A 56 23.39 -16.50 13.83
C GLY A 56 24.16 -17.39 14.81
N THR A 57 23.48 -18.42 15.31
CA THR A 57 24.09 -19.43 16.16
C THR A 57 24.79 -20.49 15.30
N THR A 58 26.12 -20.50 15.35
CA THR A 58 26.95 -21.52 14.71
C THR A 58 26.87 -22.83 15.49
N LEU A 59 26.40 -23.89 14.83
CA LEU A 59 26.32 -25.25 15.41
C LEU A 59 27.60 -26.05 15.16
N THR A 60 28.16 -25.92 13.96
CA THR A 60 29.48 -26.43 13.54
C THR A 60 30.11 -25.42 12.59
N ASN A 61 31.40 -25.58 12.25
CA ASN A 61 32.13 -24.62 11.40
C ASN A 61 31.45 -24.34 10.04
N ASP A 62 30.60 -25.24 9.58
CA ASP A 62 29.89 -25.22 8.30
C ASP A 62 28.36 -25.15 8.47
N LYS A 63 27.82 -24.98 9.68
CA LYS A 63 26.36 -24.99 9.93
C LYS A 63 25.94 -23.88 10.89
N LYS A 64 24.97 -23.07 10.47
CA LYS A 64 24.48 -21.91 11.22
C LYS A 64 22.95 -21.79 11.15
N VAL A 65 22.34 -21.40 12.26
CA VAL A 65 20.93 -21.00 12.34
C VAL A 65 20.88 -19.49 12.50
N CYS A 66 20.25 -18.79 11.57
CA CYS A 66 20.23 -17.34 11.51
C CYS A 66 18.80 -16.83 11.75
N PRO A 67 18.59 -15.84 12.65
CA PRO A 67 17.29 -15.20 12.79
C PRO A 67 16.93 -14.40 11.54
N LEU A 68 15.63 -14.17 11.31
CA LEU A 68 15.16 -13.26 10.28
C LEU A 68 15.28 -11.79 10.76
N SER A 69 16.51 -11.34 10.99
CA SER A 69 16.82 -9.96 11.42
C SER A 69 16.99 -9.02 10.23
N HIS A 70 16.93 -7.71 10.51
CA HIS A 70 17.22 -6.65 9.54
C HIS A 70 18.61 -6.80 8.91
N GLU A 71 19.60 -7.11 9.75
CA GLU A 71 21.01 -7.28 9.39
C GLU A 71 21.16 -8.47 8.43
N ASN A 72 20.54 -9.61 8.74
CA ASN A 72 20.54 -10.77 7.85
C ASN A 72 19.77 -10.50 6.56
N ARG A 73 18.71 -9.69 6.57
CA ARG A 73 18.04 -9.26 5.35
C ARG A 73 18.98 -8.42 4.48
N LEU A 74 19.77 -7.51 5.06
CA LEU A 74 20.77 -6.73 4.31
C LEU A 74 21.85 -7.63 3.70
N VAL A 75 22.26 -8.69 4.39
CA VAL A 75 23.14 -9.72 3.83
C VAL A 75 22.47 -10.40 2.64
N LEU A 76 21.21 -10.85 2.76
CA LEU A 76 20.48 -11.42 1.63
C LEU A 76 20.40 -10.45 0.44
N ASN A 77 20.12 -9.18 0.69
CA ASN A 77 20.08 -8.14 -0.35
C ASN A 77 21.42 -7.96 -1.08
N HIS A 78 22.55 -8.18 -0.40
CA HIS A 78 23.87 -8.09 -1.02
C HIS A 78 24.12 -9.22 -2.03
N TYR A 79 23.61 -10.41 -1.74
CA TYR A 79 23.87 -11.62 -2.54
C TYR A 79 22.72 -11.97 -3.50
N PHE A 80 21.52 -11.45 -3.28
CA PHE A 80 20.32 -11.82 -4.02
C PHE A 80 19.54 -10.58 -4.48
N ASP A 81 19.81 -10.10 -5.68
CA ASP A 81 19.15 -8.91 -6.26
C ASP A 81 17.61 -8.96 -6.26
N TYR A 82 17.02 -10.16 -6.24
CA TYR A 82 15.57 -10.31 -6.19
C TYR A 82 14.95 -10.04 -4.81
N THR A 83 15.76 -9.98 -3.74
CA THR A 83 15.31 -9.57 -2.40
C THR A 83 15.41 -8.06 -2.18
N VAL A 84 15.95 -7.32 -3.16
CA VAL A 84 16.02 -5.85 -3.16
C VAL A 84 14.78 -5.26 -3.88
N PRO A 85 14.07 -4.28 -3.27
CA PRO A 85 12.98 -3.58 -3.93
C PRO A 85 13.42 -2.87 -5.22
N ARG A 86 12.55 -2.84 -6.24
CA ARG A 86 12.81 -2.16 -7.52
C ARG A 86 11.59 -1.40 -8.03
N ALA A 87 11.85 -0.32 -8.76
CA ALA A 87 10.82 0.44 -9.46
C ALA A 87 10.34 -0.34 -10.70
N PHE A 88 9.10 -0.10 -11.12
CA PHE A 88 8.47 -0.73 -12.27
C PHE A 88 8.06 0.26 -13.37
N GLY A 89 8.06 1.56 -13.08
CA GLY A 89 7.73 2.60 -14.04
C GLY A 89 6.26 2.61 -14.47
N THR A 90 6.00 3.16 -15.65
CA THR A 90 4.65 3.57 -16.07
C THR A 90 3.95 2.60 -17.03
N LYS A 91 4.59 1.49 -17.42
CA LYS A 91 4.12 0.63 -18.52
C LYS A 91 3.55 -0.72 -18.08
N THR A 92 3.47 -0.97 -16.78
CA THR A 92 2.94 -2.22 -16.23
C THR A 92 1.96 -1.93 -15.10
N ALA A 93 0.96 -2.79 -14.91
CA ALA A 93 0.12 -2.75 -13.73
C ALA A 93 0.95 -3.02 -12.48
N THR A 94 0.71 -2.22 -11.44
CA THR A 94 1.31 -2.43 -10.13
C THR A 94 0.22 -2.53 -9.06
N MET A 95 0.34 -3.47 -8.13
CA MET A 95 -0.59 -3.60 -7.01
C MET A 95 0.14 -3.38 -5.68
N GLY A 96 -0.31 -2.37 -4.96
CA GLY A 96 -0.01 -2.09 -3.56
C GLY A 96 -0.60 -3.16 -2.66
N LEU A 97 0.26 -3.91 -1.98
CA LEU A 97 -0.10 -5.07 -1.17
C LEU A 97 0.28 -4.82 0.29
N GLY A 98 -0.22 -3.71 0.84
CA GLY A 98 0.16 -3.23 2.15
C GLY A 98 -0.13 -4.24 3.26
N ASP A 99 0.86 -4.45 4.13
CA ASP A 99 0.81 -5.48 5.16
C ASP A 99 1.09 -4.87 6.54
N ARG A 100 0.02 -4.70 7.31
CA ARG A 100 0.03 -4.19 8.68
C ARG A 100 0.63 -5.19 9.68
N LEU A 101 0.78 -6.46 9.30
CA LEU A 101 1.18 -7.55 10.20
C LEU A 101 2.60 -8.05 9.93
N GLY A 102 3.09 -7.94 8.70
CA GLY A 102 4.37 -8.52 8.26
C GLY A 102 4.29 -10.03 7.97
N LEU A 103 3.07 -10.56 7.72
CA LEU A 103 2.80 -11.98 7.49
C LEU A 103 2.12 -12.27 6.14
N ALA A 104 1.63 -11.26 5.42
CA ALA A 104 0.73 -11.43 4.27
C ALA A 104 1.46 -11.69 2.94
N SER A 105 2.69 -11.19 2.82
CA SER A 105 3.46 -11.22 1.58
C SER A 105 3.56 -12.59 0.89
N PRO A 106 3.68 -13.75 1.60
CA PRO A 106 3.64 -15.05 0.94
C PRO A 106 2.34 -15.32 0.16
N GLY A 107 1.18 -15.03 0.76
CA GLY A 107 -0.12 -15.16 0.08
C GLY A 107 -0.29 -14.13 -1.04
N HIS A 108 0.23 -12.92 -0.85
CA HIS A 108 0.27 -11.90 -1.90
C HIS A 108 1.09 -12.35 -3.11
N ILE A 109 2.29 -12.88 -2.89
CA ILE A 109 3.17 -13.43 -3.94
C ILE A 109 2.46 -14.54 -4.69
N GLU A 110 1.85 -15.49 -3.98
CA GLU A 110 1.10 -16.59 -4.59
C GLU A 110 -0.03 -16.07 -5.49
N THR A 111 -0.72 -15.01 -5.06
CA THR A 111 -1.81 -14.39 -5.82
C THR A 111 -1.34 -13.78 -7.13
N VAL A 112 -0.22 -13.05 -7.13
CA VAL A 112 0.24 -12.28 -8.30
C VAL A 112 1.17 -13.09 -9.21
N ARG A 113 1.70 -14.22 -8.73
CA ARG A 113 2.64 -15.04 -9.50
C ARG A 113 2.00 -15.45 -10.82
N ASN A 114 2.76 -15.27 -11.91
CA ASN A 114 2.31 -15.55 -13.28
C ASN A 114 1.10 -14.73 -13.76
N ARG A 115 0.80 -13.60 -13.13
CA ARG A 115 -0.22 -12.64 -13.58
C ARG A 115 0.44 -11.37 -14.14
N ALA A 116 -0.31 -10.59 -14.92
CA ALA A 116 0.16 -9.38 -15.58
C ALA A 116 0.16 -8.16 -14.64
N VAL A 117 0.60 -8.35 -13.40
CA VAL A 117 0.69 -7.32 -12.36
C VAL A 117 1.96 -7.50 -11.53
N LYS A 118 2.63 -6.40 -11.22
CA LYS A 118 3.83 -6.39 -10.38
C LYS A 118 3.49 -6.00 -8.94
N PRO A 119 3.98 -6.73 -7.92
CA PRO A 119 3.62 -6.47 -6.54
C PRO A 119 4.49 -5.36 -5.93
N ILE A 120 3.86 -4.42 -5.26
CA ILE A 120 4.49 -3.54 -4.28
C ILE A 120 4.21 -4.16 -2.90
N LEU A 121 5.08 -5.10 -2.49
CA LEU A 121 4.87 -5.93 -1.29
C LEU A 121 5.13 -5.16 0.01
N ALA A 122 6.06 -4.22 -0.01
CA ALA A 122 6.37 -3.39 1.15
C ALA A 122 5.66 -2.05 1.00
N GLN A 123 4.45 -1.91 1.52
CA GLN A 123 3.71 -0.66 1.49
C GLN A 123 3.03 -0.40 2.84
N GLN A 124 3.35 0.73 3.47
CA GLN A 124 2.66 1.25 4.64
C GLN A 124 2.79 2.77 4.70
N SER A 125 1.75 3.42 5.17
CA SER A 125 1.79 4.85 5.49
C SER A 125 2.50 5.12 6.82
N ILE A 126 3.02 6.34 6.99
CA ILE A 126 3.58 6.80 8.28
C ILE A 126 2.55 6.65 9.43
N ARG A 127 1.28 6.92 9.13
CA ARG A 127 0.14 6.71 10.04
C ARG A 127 0.04 5.25 10.48
N GLU A 128 0.12 4.31 9.55
CA GLU A 128 0.04 2.87 9.89
C GLU A 128 1.23 2.41 10.72
N LEU A 129 2.45 2.81 10.36
CA LEU A 129 3.66 2.51 11.13
C LEU A 129 3.54 3.01 12.57
N THR A 130 3.11 4.26 12.74
CA THR A 130 2.89 4.89 14.06
C THR A 130 1.84 4.12 14.88
N LEU A 131 0.67 3.86 14.29
CA LEU A 131 -0.43 3.19 14.98
C LEU A 131 -0.13 1.72 15.36
N LEU A 132 0.86 1.10 14.73
CA LEU A 132 1.27 -0.28 14.98
C LEU A 132 2.53 -0.42 15.83
N ASN A 133 3.18 0.70 16.18
CA ASN A 133 4.54 0.71 16.72
C ASN A 133 5.51 -0.12 15.85
N ARG A 134 5.43 0.06 14.53
CA ARG A 134 6.30 -0.56 13.52
C ARG A 134 7.14 0.50 12.82
N THR A 135 8.16 0.06 12.12
CA THR A 135 9.10 0.89 11.35
C THR A 135 9.08 0.52 9.86
N MET A 136 9.59 1.41 9.02
CA MET A 136 9.80 1.11 7.59
C MET A 136 10.76 -0.08 7.39
N LYS A 137 11.69 -0.32 8.34
CA LYS A 137 12.55 -1.51 8.31
C LYS A 137 11.73 -2.78 8.42
N ASP A 138 10.81 -2.85 9.38
CA ASP A 138 9.93 -4.03 9.56
C ASP A 138 9.11 -4.32 8.30
N MET A 139 8.64 -3.28 7.61
CA MET A 139 7.92 -3.40 6.34
C MET A 139 8.81 -3.97 5.23
N LEU A 140 10.02 -3.44 5.07
CA LEU A 140 10.98 -3.91 4.06
C LEU A 140 11.46 -5.34 4.35
N ASP A 141 11.76 -5.63 5.62
CA ASP A 141 12.27 -6.91 6.06
C ASP A 141 11.24 -8.02 5.78
N ALA A 142 9.97 -7.79 6.13
CA ALA A 142 8.89 -8.75 5.86
C ALA A 142 8.74 -9.07 4.37
N ALA A 143 8.80 -8.07 3.48
CA ALA A 143 8.70 -8.29 2.04
C ALA A 143 9.92 -9.02 1.46
N SER A 144 11.14 -8.59 1.82
CA SER A 144 12.39 -9.23 1.37
C SER A 144 12.49 -10.68 1.82
N PHE A 145 12.12 -10.99 3.07
CA PHE A 145 12.08 -12.38 3.54
C PHE A 145 10.98 -13.19 2.87
N ALA A 146 9.81 -12.62 2.55
CA ALA A 146 8.76 -13.34 1.85
C ALA A 146 9.15 -13.71 0.41
N VAL A 147 9.81 -12.82 -0.34
CA VAL A 147 10.28 -13.16 -1.70
C VAL A 147 11.39 -14.22 -1.67
N PHE A 148 12.22 -14.21 -0.63
CA PHE A 148 13.17 -15.29 -0.39
C PHE A 148 12.46 -16.61 -0.04
N GLN A 149 11.51 -16.56 0.91
CA GLN A 149 10.72 -17.72 1.37
C GLN A 149 10.03 -18.43 0.19
N GLU A 150 9.38 -17.66 -0.67
CA GLU A 150 8.60 -18.17 -1.81
C GLU A 150 9.45 -18.29 -3.09
N GLY A 151 10.77 -18.07 -3.04
CA GLY A 151 11.62 -18.10 -4.23
C GLY A 151 11.10 -17.23 -5.38
N TYR A 152 10.49 -16.08 -5.06
CA TYR A 152 9.88 -15.17 -6.04
C TYR A 152 10.92 -14.21 -6.60
N LYS A 153 11.37 -14.48 -7.83
CA LYS A 153 12.51 -13.78 -8.45
C LYS A 153 12.12 -12.70 -9.47
N ASP A 154 10.82 -12.48 -9.69
CA ASP A 154 10.30 -11.56 -10.70
C ASP A 154 10.35 -10.07 -10.29
N GLY A 155 10.87 -9.80 -9.09
CA GLY A 155 11.00 -8.47 -8.49
C GLY A 155 9.74 -8.00 -7.79
N PHE A 156 9.92 -7.19 -6.74
CA PHE A 156 8.86 -6.52 -6.00
C PHE A 156 9.23 -5.05 -5.75
N GLY A 157 8.24 -4.22 -5.45
CA GLY A 157 8.42 -2.83 -5.08
C GLY A 157 8.22 -2.57 -3.59
N ALA A 158 8.76 -1.45 -3.11
CA ALA A 158 8.54 -0.92 -1.78
C ALA A 158 8.12 0.54 -1.85
N ASP A 159 6.96 0.87 -1.33
CA ASP A 159 6.35 2.20 -1.35
C ASP A 159 6.34 2.82 0.05
N GLY A 160 7.02 3.97 0.16
CA GLY A 160 6.80 4.90 1.27
C GLY A 160 5.49 5.66 1.05
N ASP A 161 4.40 5.11 1.57
CA ASP A 161 3.04 5.57 1.29
C ASP A 161 2.67 6.82 2.10
N HIS A 162 1.88 7.72 1.51
CA HIS A 162 1.40 8.97 2.12
C HIS A 162 2.49 9.77 2.89
N ILE A 163 3.68 9.95 2.29
CA ILE A 163 4.75 10.75 2.89
C ILE A 163 4.48 12.24 2.67
N LYS A 164 4.64 13.03 3.73
CA LYS A 164 4.42 14.49 3.73
C LYS A 164 5.66 15.29 4.06
N GLU A 165 6.50 14.78 4.97
CA GLU A 165 7.64 15.49 5.52
C GLU A 165 8.94 15.09 4.80
N GLU A 166 9.80 16.06 4.52
CA GLU A 166 11.09 15.84 3.85
C GLU A 166 12.00 14.86 4.62
N LYS A 167 11.97 14.89 5.96
CA LYS A 167 12.70 13.93 6.80
C LYS A 167 12.30 12.47 6.54
N ASP A 168 11.01 12.24 6.24
CA ASP A 168 10.47 10.90 6.02
C ASP A 168 10.78 10.44 4.58
N ILE A 169 10.85 11.39 3.63
CA ILE A 169 11.37 11.17 2.26
C ILE A 169 12.83 10.71 2.31
N GLU A 170 13.70 11.47 2.98
CA GLU A 170 15.12 11.14 3.14
C GLU A 170 15.31 9.78 3.80
N TYR A 171 14.57 9.53 4.88
CA TYR A 171 14.64 8.26 5.58
C TYR A 171 14.19 7.09 4.70
N ALA A 172 13.05 7.21 4.02
CA ALA A 172 12.55 6.16 3.14
C ALA A 172 13.55 5.85 2.00
N LEU A 173 14.09 6.88 1.35
CA LEU A 173 15.08 6.73 0.29
C LEU A 173 16.37 6.07 0.81
N SER A 174 16.82 6.44 2.02
CA SER A 174 18.00 5.84 2.67
C SER A 174 17.84 4.35 2.96
N LEU A 175 16.60 3.88 3.19
CA LEU A 175 16.29 2.47 3.44
C LEU A 175 16.14 1.63 2.18
N GLY A 176 16.07 2.26 1.00
CA GLY A 176 15.95 1.54 -0.27
C GLY A 176 14.53 1.40 -0.81
N VAL A 177 13.54 2.22 -0.39
CA VAL A 177 12.19 2.19 -0.98
C VAL A 177 12.26 2.47 -2.48
N SER A 178 11.55 1.73 -3.30
CA SER A 178 11.59 1.87 -4.77
C SER A 178 10.46 2.69 -5.35
N MET A 179 9.51 3.08 -4.51
CA MET A 179 8.38 3.95 -4.81
C MET A 179 8.21 4.94 -3.66
N LEU A 180 7.85 6.17 -3.99
CA LEU A 180 7.56 7.22 -3.02
C LEU A 180 6.25 7.90 -3.39
N THR A 181 5.31 7.87 -2.47
CA THR A 181 4.00 8.50 -2.62
C THR A 181 3.98 9.81 -1.85
N LEU A 182 4.07 10.92 -2.58
CA LEU A 182 4.03 12.25 -2.00
C LEU A 182 2.57 12.69 -1.80
N ASP A 183 2.16 12.78 -0.54
CA ASP A 183 0.86 13.29 -0.17
C ASP A 183 0.88 14.81 -0.07
N CYS A 184 0.14 15.46 -0.97
CA CYS A 184 0.07 16.91 -1.05
C CYS A 184 -1.20 17.48 -0.41
N SER A 185 -2.02 16.67 0.27
CA SER A 185 -3.32 17.09 0.82
C SER A 185 -3.24 18.34 1.68
N ASP A 186 -2.18 18.46 2.49
CA ASP A 186 -2.02 19.56 3.46
C ASP A 186 -1.66 20.90 2.77
N HIS A 187 -1.21 20.84 1.52
CA HIS A 187 -0.90 22.00 0.69
C HIS A 187 -2.08 22.43 -0.20
N ILE A 188 -3.18 21.67 -0.17
CA ILE A 188 -4.37 21.88 -1.01
C ILE A 188 -5.46 22.52 -0.13
N PRO A 189 -5.83 23.79 -0.36
CA PRO A 189 -6.81 24.47 0.47
C PRO A 189 -8.17 23.78 0.46
N LYS A 190 -8.80 23.68 1.62
CA LYS A 190 -10.19 23.24 1.73
C LYS A 190 -11.08 24.37 1.21
N GLN A 191 -12.23 24.05 0.59
CA GLN A 191 -13.32 25.01 0.32
C GLN A 191 -13.15 26.01 -0.84
N ILE A 192 -12.20 25.83 -1.76
CA ILE A 192 -12.11 26.68 -2.97
C ILE A 192 -13.40 26.59 -3.81
N GLU A 193 -14.01 25.41 -3.88
CA GLU A 193 -15.25 25.20 -4.64
C GLU A 193 -16.47 25.94 -4.06
N SER A 194 -16.47 26.25 -2.76
CA SER A 194 -17.57 26.97 -2.10
C SER A 194 -17.42 28.49 -2.11
N LEU A 195 -16.33 29.03 -2.64
CA LEU A 195 -16.13 30.49 -2.73
C LEU A 195 -17.16 31.12 -3.68
N SER A 196 -17.67 32.28 -3.29
CA SER A 196 -18.45 33.12 -4.21
C SER A 196 -17.55 33.67 -5.33
N PRO A 197 -18.13 34.07 -6.47
CA PRO A 197 -17.35 34.68 -7.56
C PRO A 197 -16.52 35.89 -7.13
N GLN A 198 -17.02 36.69 -6.18
CA GLN A 198 -16.30 37.85 -5.66
C GLN A 198 -15.10 37.43 -4.79
N GLU A 199 -15.31 36.51 -3.84
CA GLU A 199 -14.23 36.01 -2.97
C GLU A 199 -13.13 35.32 -3.77
N LEU A 200 -13.49 34.57 -4.82
CA LEU A 200 -12.55 33.92 -5.72
C LEU A 200 -11.62 34.94 -6.40
N VAL A 201 -12.20 36.02 -6.93
CA VAL A 201 -11.43 37.11 -7.57
C VAL A 201 -10.58 37.85 -6.55
N GLU A 202 -11.12 38.13 -5.36
CA GLU A 202 -10.39 38.79 -4.28
C GLU A 202 -9.16 37.96 -3.84
N GLN A 203 -9.33 36.67 -3.61
CA GLN A 203 -8.22 35.77 -3.24
C GLN A 203 -7.21 35.62 -4.39
N PHE A 204 -7.67 35.43 -5.62
CA PHE A 204 -6.77 35.34 -6.77
C PHE A 204 -5.94 36.61 -6.95
N ASN A 205 -6.53 37.79 -6.73
CA ASN A 205 -5.82 39.07 -6.83
C ASN A 205 -4.76 39.29 -5.75
N GLN A 206 -4.79 38.54 -4.64
CA GLN A 206 -3.75 38.57 -3.61
C GLN A 206 -2.46 37.86 -4.04
N LEU A 207 -2.50 37.03 -5.09
CA LEU A 207 -1.31 36.44 -5.69
C LEU A 207 -0.47 37.53 -6.37
N ASP A 208 0.84 37.28 -6.48
CA ASP A 208 1.77 38.17 -7.17
C ASP A 208 1.46 38.28 -8.67
N GLU A 209 1.83 39.40 -9.29
CA GLU A 209 1.51 39.68 -10.69
C GLU A 209 2.14 38.69 -11.68
N GLU A 210 3.31 38.12 -11.36
CA GLU A 210 3.98 37.17 -12.24
C GLU A 210 3.22 35.84 -12.29
N THR A 211 2.85 35.30 -11.13
CA THR A 211 2.02 34.11 -11.00
C THR A 211 0.68 34.28 -11.74
N LYS A 212 0.00 35.41 -11.51
CA LYS A 212 -1.29 35.69 -12.18
C LYS A 212 -1.12 35.78 -13.69
N ALA A 213 -0.11 36.51 -14.17
CA ALA A 213 0.16 36.67 -15.60
C ALA A 213 0.50 35.34 -16.27
N TYR A 214 1.31 34.50 -15.63
CA TYR A 214 1.66 33.17 -16.11
C TYR A 214 0.40 32.32 -16.34
N PHE A 215 -0.40 32.09 -15.30
CA PHE A 215 -1.57 31.20 -15.42
C PHE A 215 -2.65 31.76 -16.33
N LYS A 216 -2.87 33.09 -16.34
CA LYS A 216 -3.79 33.71 -17.29
C LYS A 216 -3.34 33.49 -18.73
N ASN A 217 -2.06 33.74 -19.02
CA ASN A 217 -1.51 33.53 -20.36
C ASN A 217 -1.50 32.05 -20.75
N GLU A 218 -1.29 31.13 -19.81
CA GLU A 218 -1.17 29.71 -20.12
C GLU A 218 -2.51 29.00 -20.31
N TYR A 219 -3.58 29.42 -19.62
CA TYR A 219 -4.83 28.65 -19.58
C TYR A 219 -6.08 29.41 -20.01
N VAL A 220 -6.21 30.71 -19.73
CA VAL A 220 -7.49 31.42 -19.94
C VAL A 220 -7.88 31.45 -21.42
N ASN A 221 -9.12 31.06 -21.70
CA ASN A 221 -9.70 30.93 -23.04
C ASN A 221 -8.92 29.98 -23.96
N LYS A 222 -8.13 29.05 -23.39
CA LYS A 222 -7.46 28.00 -24.15
C LYS A 222 -8.27 26.72 -24.14
N THR A 223 -8.10 25.96 -25.22
CA THR A 223 -8.62 24.61 -25.38
C THR A 223 -7.47 23.66 -25.65
N PHE A 224 -7.39 22.58 -24.89
CA PHE A 224 -6.39 21.53 -25.00
C PHE A 224 -7.04 20.26 -25.55
N SER A 225 -6.42 19.67 -26.57
CA SER A 225 -6.86 18.39 -27.14
C SER A 225 -6.04 17.25 -26.54
N VAL A 226 -6.68 16.38 -25.76
CA VAL A 226 -6.05 15.32 -24.97
C VAL A 226 -6.67 13.98 -25.34
N ASN A 227 -6.04 13.23 -26.25
CA ASN A 227 -6.55 11.92 -26.71
C ASN A 227 -8.03 11.93 -27.11
N GLY A 228 -8.49 12.99 -27.79
CA GLY A 228 -9.87 13.18 -28.23
C GLY A 228 -10.78 13.88 -27.22
N LEU A 229 -10.30 14.20 -26.02
CA LEU A 229 -10.96 15.10 -25.08
C LEU A 229 -10.63 16.56 -25.42
N SER A 230 -11.61 17.44 -25.27
CA SER A 230 -11.45 18.90 -25.37
C SER A 230 -11.56 19.51 -23.99
N ILE A 231 -10.43 19.88 -23.39
CA ILE A 231 -10.37 20.50 -22.06
C ILE A 231 -10.25 22.01 -22.24
N GLN A 232 -11.25 22.75 -21.79
CA GLN A 232 -11.32 24.21 -21.92
C GLN A 232 -11.16 24.85 -20.55
N PHE A 233 -10.56 26.03 -20.51
CA PHE A 233 -10.39 26.80 -19.29
C PHE A 233 -10.92 28.22 -19.48
N ASP A 234 -11.94 28.59 -18.72
CA ASP A 234 -12.34 29.98 -18.57
C ASP A 234 -11.59 30.65 -17.41
N GLU A 235 -11.77 31.96 -17.24
CA GLU A 235 -11.09 32.70 -16.17
C GLU A 235 -11.45 32.17 -14.77
N THR A 236 -12.70 31.77 -14.54
CA THR A 236 -13.17 31.24 -13.25
C THR A 236 -12.49 29.92 -12.91
N ASN A 237 -12.44 28.97 -13.85
CA ASN A 237 -11.79 27.68 -13.65
C ASN A 237 -10.28 27.83 -13.47
N VAL A 238 -9.62 28.76 -14.18
CA VAL A 238 -8.20 29.04 -13.95
C VAL A 238 -7.98 29.54 -12.54
N MET A 239 -8.75 30.54 -12.08
CA MET A 239 -8.60 31.06 -10.71
C MET A 239 -8.79 29.97 -9.66
N LYS A 240 -9.82 29.12 -9.80
CA LYS A 240 -10.06 27.98 -8.90
C LYS A 240 -8.87 27.02 -8.86
N ASN A 241 -8.41 26.56 -10.02
CA ASN A 241 -7.30 25.61 -10.10
C ASN A 241 -5.99 26.19 -9.56
N VAL A 242 -5.71 27.47 -9.83
CA VAL A 242 -4.51 28.15 -9.32
C VAL A 242 -4.55 28.24 -7.80
N LEU A 243 -5.65 28.74 -7.22
CA LEU A 243 -5.79 28.81 -5.77
C LEU A 243 -5.77 27.42 -5.10
N GLN A 244 -6.28 26.41 -5.80
CA GLN A 244 -6.37 25.05 -5.28
C GLN A 244 -5.03 24.31 -5.29
N TYR A 245 -4.21 24.48 -6.35
CA TYR A 245 -3.06 23.59 -6.61
C TYR A 245 -1.71 24.30 -6.81
N ALA A 246 -1.64 25.61 -7.03
CA ALA A 246 -0.35 26.26 -7.35
C ALA A 246 0.69 26.08 -6.22
N LYS A 247 0.26 26.15 -4.96
CA LYS A 247 1.14 25.92 -3.81
C LYS A 247 1.64 24.48 -3.74
N SER A 248 0.76 23.50 -3.96
CA SER A 248 1.13 22.08 -3.94
C SER A 248 2.05 21.73 -5.11
N LEU A 249 1.84 22.32 -6.30
CA LEU A 249 2.70 22.13 -7.46
C LEU A 249 4.16 22.55 -7.20
N ASN A 250 4.37 23.64 -6.46
CA ASN A 250 5.72 24.07 -6.06
C ASN A 250 6.38 23.04 -5.13
N PHE A 251 5.62 22.47 -4.20
CA PHE A 251 6.11 21.43 -3.31
C PHE A 251 6.44 20.12 -4.05
N MET A 252 5.56 19.69 -4.97
CA MET A 252 5.79 18.52 -5.83
C MET A 252 7.08 18.66 -6.66
N ALA A 253 7.31 19.84 -7.24
CA ALA A 253 8.53 20.12 -8.01
C ALA A 253 9.77 20.16 -7.12
N HIS A 254 9.71 20.83 -5.97
CA HIS A 254 10.80 20.87 -4.98
C HIS A 254 11.22 19.46 -4.55
N VAL A 255 10.25 18.60 -4.20
CA VAL A 255 10.54 17.22 -3.80
C VAL A 255 11.17 16.43 -4.94
N PHE A 256 10.64 16.57 -6.16
CA PHE A 256 11.19 15.89 -7.32
C PHE A 256 12.65 16.28 -7.56
N ASP A 257 12.93 17.58 -7.65
CA ASP A 257 14.25 18.13 -7.95
C ASP A 257 15.27 17.82 -6.84
N THR A 258 14.83 17.80 -5.58
CA THR A 258 15.72 17.62 -4.43
C THR A 258 16.03 16.15 -4.16
N TYR A 259 15.03 15.27 -4.30
CA TYR A 259 15.11 13.90 -3.79
C TYR A 259 14.98 12.82 -4.86
N ILE A 260 14.20 13.06 -5.91
CA ILE A 260 13.85 12.02 -6.88
C ILE A 260 14.80 12.06 -8.09
N SER A 261 15.02 13.21 -8.69
CA SER A 261 15.89 13.37 -9.86
C SER A 261 17.36 13.08 -9.55
N GLU A 262 17.78 13.35 -8.32
CA GLU A 262 19.15 13.12 -7.83
C GLU A 262 19.35 11.69 -7.28
N SER A 263 18.31 10.85 -7.25
CA SER A 263 18.42 9.48 -6.74
C SER A 263 19.36 8.65 -7.62
N PRO A 264 20.32 7.91 -7.02
CA PRO A 264 21.27 7.08 -7.78
C PRO A 264 20.62 5.83 -8.40
N ARG A 265 19.34 5.60 -8.11
CA ARG A 265 18.55 4.46 -8.59
C ARG A 265 17.15 4.91 -9.00
N PRO A 266 16.48 4.20 -9.93
CA PRO A 266 15.11 4.50 -10.30
C PRO A 266 14.17 4.47 -9.09
N ILE A 267 13.35 5.51 -8.95
CA ILE A 267 12.27 5.63 -7.97
C ILE A 267 10.97 5.88 -8.73
N ASP A 268 9.95 5.09 -8.43
CA ASP A 268 8.60 5.40 -8.87
C ASP A 268 8.04 6.55 -8.04
N PHE A 269 7.86 7.72 -8.65
CA PHE A 269 7.36 8.89 -7.95
C PHE A 269 5.87 9.06 -8.19
N GLU A 270 5.08 8.89 -7.13
CA GLU A 270 3.64 9.05 -7.16
C GLU A 270 3.23 10.36 -6.50
N ILE A 271 2.30 11.07 -7.14
CA ILE A 271 1.65 12.25 -6.58
C ILE A 271 0.24 11.88 -6.10
N SER A 272 -0.01 12.09 -4.81
CA SER A 272 -1.31 11.85 -4.20
C SER A 272 -2.04 13.15 -3.88
N ILE A 273 -3.27 13.26 -4.39
CA ILE A 273 -4.23 14.33 -4.09
C ILE A 273 -5.62 13.74 -3.79
N ASP A 274 -5.67 12.49 -3.31
CA ASP A 274 -6.88 11.73 -3.02
C ASP A 274 -7.48 12.06 -1.64
N GLU A 275 -6.65 12.35 -0.63
CA GLU A 275 -7.08 12.73 0.73
C GLU A 275 -7.50 14.22 0.86
N THR A 276 -8.01 14.83 -0.21
CA THR A 276 -8.56 16.20 -0.22
C THR A 276 -10.07 16.19 -0.01
N GLU A 277 -10.70 17.29 0.40
CA GLU A 277 -12.19 17.35 0.45
C GLU A 277 -12.79 17.53 -0.96
N THR A 278 -12.07 18.23 -1.84
CA THR A 278 -12.48 18.54 -3.20
C THR A 278 -12.27 17.34 -4.12
N ILE A 279 -13.33 16.93 -4.83
CA ILE A 279 -13.23 15.97 -5.93
C ILE A 279 -12.33 16.55 -7.02
N THR A 280 -11.38 15.76 -7.51
CA THR A 280 -10.48 16.16 -8.59
C THR A 280 -11.20 16.01 -9.92
N SER A 281 -11.72 17.10 -10.50
CA SER A 281 -12.32 17.04 -11.83
C SER A 281 -11.29 16.66 -12.91
N PRO A 282 -11.70 16.10 -14.06
CA PRO A 282 -10.78 15.85 -15.18
C PRO A 282 -10.04 17.10 -15.65
N GLN A 283 -10.69 18.26 -15.63
CA GLN A 283 -10.04 19.55 -15.93
C GLN A 283 -8.94 19.88 -14.90
N ALA A 284 -9.18 19.68 -13.61
CA ALA A 284 -8.20 19.89 -12.56
C ALA A 284 -7.03 18.89 -12.63
N HIS A 285 -7.33 17.62 -12.91
CA HIS A 285 -6.30 16.60 -13.16
C HIS A 285 -5.39 17.02 -14.32
N PHE A 286 -5.96 17.45 -15.46
CA PHE A 286 -5.16 17.96 -16.58
C PHE A 286 -4.32 19.18 -16.19
N PHE A 287 -4.90 20.14 -15.46
CA PHE A 287 -4.18 21.33 -15.00
C PHE A 287 -2.94 20.94 -14.20
N VAL A 288 -3.09 20.08 -13.18
CA VAL A 288 -1.97 19.60 -12.36
C VAL A 288 -0.93 18.87 -13.20
N ALA A 289 -1.35 17.94 -14.05
CA ALA A 289 -0.44 17.13 -14.85
C ALA A 289 0.36 17.96 -15.88
N ASN A 290 -0.31 18.90 -16.55
CA ASN A 290 0.32 19.82 -17.51
C ASN A 290 1.35 20.72 -16.81
N GLU A 291 1.01 21.19 -15.61
CA GLU A 291 1.88 22.00 -14.77
C GLU A 291 3.10 21.24 -14.24
N LEU A 292 2.96 19.96 -13.89
CA LEU A 292 4.08 19.09 -13.53
C LEU A 292 5.01 18.87 -14.73
N GLN A 293 4.44 18.55 -15.90
CA GLN A 293 5.22 18.38 -17.13
C GLN A 293 6.01 19.66 -17.49
N ARG A 294 5.39 20.83 -17.37
CA ARG A 294 6.04 22.13 -17.63
C ARG A 294 7.18 22.45 -16.67
N ARG A 295 7.09 21.98 -15.43
CA ARG A 295 8.16 22.08 -14.43
C ARG A 295 9.24 21.00 -14.59
N GLY A 296 9.10 20.08 -15.56
CA GLY A 296 10.06 18.99 -15.77
C GLY A 296 9.90 17.82 -14.79
N VAL A 297 8.82 17.78 -14.00
CA VAL A 297 8.57 16.74 -13.01
C VAL A 297 8.09 15.46 -13.71
N SER A 298 8.86 14.39 -13.55
CA SER A 298 8.50 13.07 -14.07
C SER A 298 7.70 12.29 -13.02
N VAL A 299 6.45 11.98 -13.35
CA VAL A 299 5.52 11.27 -12.46
C VAL A 299 5.33 9.84 -12.96
N THR A 300 5.40 8.86 -12.07
CA THR A 300 5.07 7.46 -12.38
C THR A 300 3.57 7.22 -12.33
N SER A 301 2.90 7.79 -11.33
CA SER A 301 1.45 7.70 -11.15
C SER A 301 0.87 8.91 -10.43
N LEU A 302 -0.41 9.18 -10.67
CA LEU A 302 -1.16 10.23 -10.00
C LEU A 302 -2.44 9.63 -9.41
N ALA A 303 -2.67 9.86 -8.11
CA ALA A 303 -3.87 9.45 -7.39
C ALA A 303 -4.83 10.64 -7.20
N PRO A 304 -5.85 10.80 -8.07
CA PRO A 304 -6.87 11.83 -7.90
C PRO A 304 -7.90 11.41 -6.85
N ARG A 305 -8.62 12.38 -6.27
CA ARG A 305 -9.88 12.12 -5.58
C ARG A 305 -11.01 11.97 -6.59
N PHE A 306 -11.45 10.74 -6.87
CA PHE A 306 -12.59 10.46 -7.75
C PHE A 306 -13.92 10.95 -7.18
N CYS A 307 -14.94 11.11 -8.02
CA CYS A 307 -16.31 11.32 -7.56
C CYS A 307 -16.88 10.13 -6.76
N GLY A 308 -17.91 10.40 -5.97
CA GLY A 308 -18.44 9.45 -4.99
C GLY A 308 -17.47 9.25 -3.83
N GLU A 309 -17.51 8.08 -3.20
CA GLU A 309 -16.73 7.79 -2.01
C GLU A 309 -16.01 6.45 -2.09
N PHE A 310 -14.72 6.49 -1.78
CA PHE A 310 -13.83 5.34 -1.69
C PHE A 310 -13.51 5.05 -0.22
N GLN A 311 -14.55 4.79 0.59
CA GLN A 311 -14.37 4.50 2.00
C GLN A 311 -13.60 3.18 2.23
N LYS A 312 -12.93 3.08 3.37
CA LYS A 312 -12.11 1.91 3.72
C LYS A 312 -13.00 0.68 3.99
N GLY A 313 -12.58 -0.49 3.51
CA GLY A 313 -13.21 -1.79 3.80
C GLY A 313 -14.51 -2.12 3.07
N ILE A 314 -15.08 -1.19 2.29
CA ILE A 314 -16.39 -1.38 1.62
C ILE A 314 -16.32 -1.05 0.13
N ASP A 315 -17.38 -1.38 -0.61
CA ASP A 315 -17.48 -1.08 -2.04
C ASP A 315 -17.73 0.41 -2.31
N TYR A 316 -17.69 0.82 -3.58
CA TYR A 316 -17.94 2.19 -4.02
C TYR A 316 -19.35 2.66 -3.66
N ILE A 317 -19.45 3.91 -3.18
CA ILE A 317 -20.70 4.63 -2.93
C ILE A 317 -20.77 5.83 -3.88
N GLY A 318 -21.77 5.88 -4.74
CA GLY A 318 -21.98 6.99 -5.65
C GLY A 318 -22.69 6.59 -6.94
N ASP A 319 -22.74 7.52 -7.88
CA ASP A 319 -23.27 7.30 -9.23
C ASP A 319 -22.20 6.62 -10.10
N ILE A 320 -22.45 5.36 -10.47
CA ILE A 320 -21.53 4.54 -11.26
C ILE A 320 -21.37 5.11 -12.68
N ASP A 321 -22.42 5.68 -13.27
CA ASP A 321 -22.37 6.24 -14.61
C ASP A 321 -21.50 7.51 -14.63
N GLN A 322 -21.63 8.35 -13.58
CA GLN A 322 -20.74 9.51 -13.38
C GLN A 322 -19.29 9.07 -13.19
N PHE A 323 -19.05 8.04 -12.36
CA PHE A 323 -17.72 7.49 -12.15
C PHE A 323 -17.11 6.95 -13.44
N GLU A 324 -17.86 6.19 -14.24
CA GLU A 324 -17.39 5.69 -15.54
C GLU A 324 -17.03 6.84 -16.49
N HIS A 325 -17.87 7.88 -16.54
CA HIS A 325 -17.61 9.05 -17.37
C HIS A 325 -16.30 9.76 -16.97
N GLU A 326 -16.14 10.11 -15.69
CA GLU A 326 -14.95 10.81 -15.21
C GLU A 326 -13.68 9.94 -15.27
N LEU A 327 -13.78 8.65 -14.94
CA LEU A 327 -12.64 7.75 -14.98
C LEU A 327 -12.09 7.61 -16.40
N ARG A 328 -12.97 7.51 -17.40
CA ARG A 328 -12.57 7.53 -18.80
C ARG A 328 -11.74 8.77 -19.12
N GLU A 329 -12.17 9.94 -18.66
CA GLU A 329 -11.47 11.19 -18.93
C GLU A 329 -10.11 11.25 -18.22
N HIS A 330 -10.07 10.87 -16.94
CA HIS A 330 -8.83 10.74 -16.18
C HIS A 330 -7.84 9.76 -16.81
N ALA A 331 -8.31 8.63 -17.35
CA ALA A 331 -7.46 7.63 -17.98
C ALA A 331 -6.85 8.17 -19.28
N LEU A 332 -7.63 8.90 -20.08
CA LEU A 332 -7.13 9.55 -21.30
C LEU A 332 -6.10 10.64 -21.00
N ILE A 333 -6.27 11.38 -19.90
CA ILE A 333 -5.28 12.36 -19.40
C ILE A 333 -3.99 11.65 -18.97
N ALA A 334 -4.09 10.59 -18.16
CA ALA A 334 -2.93 9.82 -17.72
C ALA A 334 -2.16 9.21 -18.91
N GLU A 335 -2.88 8.65 -19.89
CA GLU A 335 -2.31 8.12 -21.13
C GLU A 335 -1.58 9.20 -21.95
N PHE A 336 -2.13 10.42 -22.01
CA PHE A 336 -1.53 11.54 -22.73
C PHE A 336 -0.19 11.99 -22.12
N PHE A 337 -0.13 12.07 -20.79
CA PHE A 337 1.10 12.47 -20.08
C PHE A 337 2.06 11.31 -19.81
N GLY A 338 1.61 10.06 -20.01
CA GLY A 338 2.47 8.87 -19.97
C GLY A 338 2.69 8.26 -18.59
N TYR A 339 1.89 8.62 -17.59
CA TYR A 339 1.86 8.02 -16.25
C TYR A 339 0.63 7.11 -16.04
N LYS A 340 0.57 6.43 -14.89
CA LYS A 340 -0.57 5.56 -14.51
C LYS A 340 -1.57 6.32 -13.64
N LEU A 341 -2.85 6.01 -13.77
CA LEU A 341 -3.79 6.32 -12.69
C LEU A 341 -3.48 5.44 -11.48
N SER A 342 -3.44 6.03 -10.30
CA SER A 342 -3.36 5.32 -9.03
C SER A 342 -4.69 5.35 -8.30
N ILE A 343 -5.17 4.18 -7.89
CA ILE A 343 -6.44 4.00 -7.20
C ILE A 343 -6.17 3.74 -5.72
N HIS A 344 -6.27 4.80 -4.92
CA HIS A 344 -6.18 4.74 -3.47
C HIS A 344 -7.47 4.21 -2.85
N SER A 345 -7.35 3.65 -1.64
CA SER A 345 -8.46 2.94 -0.98
C SER A 345 -9.11 1.89 -1.90
N GLY A 346 -8.27 1.28 -2.74
CA GLY A 346 -8.71 0.48 -3.87
C GLY A 346 -9.23 -0.90 -3.49
N SER A 347 -9.03 -1.37 -2.26
CA SER A 347 -9.62 -2.64 -1.83
C SER A 347 -11.14 -2.58 -1.78
N ASP A 348 -11.76 -3.72 -2.10
CA ASP A 348 -13.19 -4.01 -2.00
C ASP A 348 -14.11 -3.20 -2.94
N LYS A 349 -13.54 -2.40 -3.85
CA LYS A 349 -14.26 -1.59 -4.85
C LYS A 349 -14.75 -2.41 -6.05
N PHE A 350 -15.36 -3.57 -5.78
CA PHE A 350 -15.71 -4.58 -6.77
C PHE A 350 -16.64 -4.06 -7.87
N LYS A 351 -17.58 -3.16 -7.57
CA LYS A 351 -18.49 -2.57 -8.57
C LYS A 351 -17.75 -1.79 -9.67
N VAL A 352 -16.63 -1.15 -9.33
CA VAL A 352 -15.93 -0.24 -10.23
C VAL A 352 -14.68 -0.84 -10.87
N PHE A 353 -14.19 -2.00 -10.41
CA PHE A 353 -13.04 -2.67 -11.03
C PHE A 353 -13.19 -2.97 -12.53
N PRO A 354 -14.34 -3.44 -13.05
CA PRO A 354 -14.47 -3.66 -14.49
C PRO A 354 -14.35 -2.35 -15.31
N ILE A 355 -14.82 -1.24 -14.74
CA ILE A 355 -14.71 0.10 -15.35
C ILE A 355 -13.24 0.54 -15.33
N ILE A 356 -12.58 0.40 -14.18
CA ILE A 356 -11.14 0.68 -14.01
C ILE A 356 -10.31 -0.13 -15.02
N ALA A 357 -10.52 -1.44 -15.10
CA ALA A 357 -9.83 -2.31 -16.04
C ALA A 357 -9.99 -1.85 -17.50
N LYS A 358 -11.25 -1.57 -17.90
CA LYS A 358 -11.60 -1.14 -19.26
C LYS A 358 -10.88 0.13 -19.67
N TYR A 359 -10.87 1.16 -18.82
CA TYR A 359 -10.31 2.47 -19.21
C TYR A 359 -8.81 2.59 -18.99
N THR A 360 -8.24 1.88 -18.01
CA THR A 360 -6.79 1.85 -17.80
C THR A 360 -6.07 0.87 -18.72
N LYS A 361 -6.80 -0.02 -19.41
CA LYS A 361 -6.25 -1.01 -20.35
C LYS A 361 -5.17 -1.89 -19.71
N GLY A 362 -5.30 -2.18 -18.41
CA GLY A 362 -4.31 -2.95 -17.66
C GLY A 362 -3.03 -2.19 -17.29
N VAL A 363 -3.03 -0.85 -17.38
CA VAL A 363 -1.90 0.00 -16.98
C VAL A 363 -2.37 0.98 -15.90
N LEU A 364 -2.24 0.55 -14.64
CA LEU A 364 -2.70 1.26 -13.46
C LEU A 364 -1.83 0.95 -12.24
N HIS A 365 -1.98 1.75 -11.20
CA HIS A 365 -1.63 1.35 -9.84
C HIS A 365 -2.90 1.21 -9.00
N ILE A 366 -2.98 0.19 -8.15
CA ILE A 366 -4.08 0.04 -7.18
C ILE A 366 -3.49 -0.27 -5.80
N LYS A 367 -3.94 0.45 -4.76
CA LYS A 367 -3.46 0.27 -3.39
C LYS A 367 -4.47 -0.48 -2.52
N THR A 368 -4.01 -1.57 -1.93
CA THR A 368 -4.69 -2.31 -0.86
C THR A 368 -3.80 -2.31 0.38
N ALA A 369 -4.42 -2.34 1.57
CA ALA A 369 -3.68 -2.50 2.83
C ALA A 369 -4.57 -3.12 3.91
N GLY A 370 -5.56 -2.36 4.39
CA GLY A 370 -6.40 -2.79 5.50
C GLY A 370 -7.27 -4.01 5.23
N THR A 371 -7.62 -4.32 3.96
CA THR A 371 -8.35 -5.56 3.67
C THR A 371 -7.54 -6.83 3.96
N ASN A 372 -6.20 -6.76 3.87
CA ASN A 372 -5.33 -7.89 4.23
C ASN A 372 -5.46 -8.18 5.74
N TRP A 373 -5.50 -7.11 6.55
CA TRP A 373 -5.83 -7.19 7.98
C TRP A 373 -7.23 -7.76 8.23
N LEU A 374 -8.24 -7.37 7.45
CA LEU A 374 -9.61 -7.90 7.59
C LEU A 374 -9.67 -9.41 7.31
N GLU A 375 -8.90 -9.91 6.34
CA GLU A 375 -8.82 -11.36 6.10
C GLU A 375 -8.09 -12.08 7.24
N ALA A 376 -7.11 -11.44 7.89
CA ALA A 376 -6.52 -11.98 9.12
C ALA A 376 -7.53 -12.06 10.26
N VAL A 377 -8.35 -11.01 10.46
CA VAL A 377 -9.46 -11.01 11.42
C VAL A 377 -10.48 -12.11 11.09
N ARG A 378 -10.77 -12.34 9.81
CA ARG A 378 -11.64 -13.45 9.37
C ARG A 378 -11.07 -14.81 9.77
N VAL A 379 -9.75 -15.02 9.66
CA VAL A 379 -9.11 -16.25 10.14
C VAL A 379 -9.31 -16.39 11.65
N ILE A 380 -9.05 -15.34 12.43
CA ILE A 380 -9.29 -15.37 13.89
C ILE A 380 -10.75 -15.69 14.21
N ALA A 381 -11.72 -15.11 13.50
CA ALA A 381 -13.14 -15.39 13.69
C ALA A 381 -13.48 -16.89 13.47
N ASN A 382 -12.82 -17.54 12.52
CA ASN A 382 -13.03 -18.95 12.21
C ASN A 382 -12.28 -19.91 13.15
N THR A 383 -11.12 -19.52 13.67
CA THR A 383 -10.20 -20.45 14.35
C THR A 383 -9.99 -20.16 15.84
N ASN A 384 -10.26 -18.93 16.29
CA ASN A 384 -10.19 -18.52 17.69
C ASN A 384 -11.35 -17.55 18.00
N PRO A 385 -12.60 -18.07 18.09
CA PRO A 385 -13.79 -17.25 18.28
C PRO A 385 -13.79 -16.46 19.59
N SER A 386 -13.17 -17.00 20.64
CA SER A 386 -12.99 -16.31 21.93
C SER A 386 -12.17 -15.03 21.77
N LEU A 387 -11.03 -15.10 21.07
CA LEU A 387 -10.21 -13.93 20.76
C LEU A 387 -10.97 -12.94 19.88
N TYR A 388 -11.65 -13.41 18.84
CA TYR A 388 -12.46 -12.54 17.98
C TYR A 388 -13.51 -11.75 18.77
N ARG A 389 -14.28 -12.41 19.66
CA ARG A 389 -15.31 -11.74 20.48
C ARG A 389 -14.73 -10.66 21.38
N ARG A 390 -13.57 -10.93 22.01
CA ARG A 390 -12.85 -9.95 22.83
C ARG A 390 -12.40 -8.76 21.99
N MET A 391 -11.80 -9.00 20.83
CA MET A 391 -11.36 -7.96 19.90
C MET A 391 -12.54 -7.13 19.38
N HIS A 392 -13.63 -7.77 18.97
CA HIS A 392 -14.84 -7.08 18.48
C HIS A 392 -15.42 -6.18 19.56
N THR A 393 -15.57 -6.68 20.79
CA THR A 393 -16.07 -5.88 21.92
C THR A 393 -15.17 -4.68 22.20
N TYR A 394 -13.85 -4.87 22.19
CA TYR A 394 -12.88 -3.79 22.38
C TYR A 394 -12.94 -2.77 21.23
N ALA A 395 -13.04 -3.24 19.99
CA ALA A 395 -13.17 -2.36 18.83
C ALA A 395 -14.41 -1.46 18.93
N LEU A 396 -15.56 -1.99 19.35
CA LEU A 396 -16.77 -1.21 19.57
C LEU A 396 -16.58 -0.13 20.66
N GLN A 397 -15.96 -0.48 21.78
CA GLN A 397 -15.71 0.43 22.90
C GLN A 397 -14.77 1.58 22.55
N HIS A 398 -13.85 1.35 21.61
CA HIS A 398 -12.79 2.28 21.25
C HIS A 398 -12.94 2.84 19.82
N PHE A 399 -14.11 2.68 19.20
CA PHE A 399 -14.33 3.09 17.80
C PHE A 399 -14.19 4.60 17.61
N GLU A 400 -14.71 5.41 18.54
CA GLU A 400 -14.63 6.88 18.46
C GLU A 400 -13.18 7.39 18.40
N GLU A 401 -12.24 6.69 19.05
CA GLU A 401 -10.82 7.04 19.00
C GLU A 401 -10.23 6.87 17.59
N ALA A 402 -10.71 5.88 16.83
CA ALA A 402 -10.24 5.62 15.48
C ALA A 402 -10.70 6.68 14.48
N LEU A 403 -11.81 7.38 14.75
CA LEU A 403 -12.36 8.44 13.88
C LEU A 403 -11.46 9.68 13.83
N ALA A 404 -10.55 9.85 14.79
CA ALA A 404 -9.53 10.89 14.74
C ALA A 404 -8.54 10.69 13.56
N TYR A 405 -8.40 9.46 13.08
CA TYR A 405 -7.41 9.08 12.06
C TYR A 405 -8.02 8.70 10.71
N TYR A 406 -9.31 8.31 10.69
CA TYR A 406 -9.98 7.79 9.51
C TYR A 406 -11.37 8.40 9.34
N HIS A 407 -11.71 8.77 8.12
CA HIS A 407 -13.05 9.19 7.76
C HIS A 407 -13.87 7.97 7.30
N VAL A 408 -14.76 7.50 8.18
CA VAL A 408 -15.72 6.40 7.91
C VAL A 408 -17.05 6.72 8.58
N THR A 409 -18.14 6.19 8.04
CA THR A 409 -19.50 6.41 8.54
C THR A 409 -20.30 5.11 8.65
N PRO A 410 -19.84 4.10 9.42
CA PRO A 410 -20.54 2.83 9.53
C PRO A 410 -21.87 2.98 10.27
N ASP A 411 -22.91 2.31 9.79
CA ASP A 411 -24.16 2.11 10.53
C ASP A 411 -23.98 0.97 11.54
N LEU A 412 -23.36 1.27 12.69
CA LEU A 412 -23.07 0.26 13.72
C LEU A 412 -24.35 -0.33 14.35
N ASP A 413 -25.48 0.38 14.29
CA ASP A 413 -26.77 -0.14 14.78
C ASP A 413 -27.31 -1.27 13.89
N SER A 414 -26.81 -1.39 12.65
CA SER A 414 -27.12 -2.51 11.74
C SER A 414 -26.38 -3.80 12.07
N VAL A 415 -25.29 -3.73 12.86
CA VAL A 415 -24.45 -4.87 13.21
C VAL A 415 -25.17 -5.72 14.26
N ILE A 416 -25.40 -7.01 13.95
CA ILE A 416 -26.04 -7.95 14.89
C ILE A 416 -25.21 -7.99 16.19
N PRO A 417 -25.82 -7.89 17.38
CA PRO A 417 -25.09 -8.00 18.65
C PRO A 417 -24.36 -9.34 18.80
N LEU A 418 -23.13 -9.31 19.34
CA LEU A 418 -22.28 -10.50 19.49
C LEU A 418 -22.93 -11.64 20.29
N ASP A 419 -23.76 -11.31 21.30
CA ASP A 419 -24.45 -12.28 22.15
C ASP A 419 -25.60 -13.02 21.43
N GLN A 420 -25.92 -12.62 20.19
CA GLN A 420 -26.94 -13.23 19.34
C GLN A 420 -26.35 -14.02 18.16
N VAL A 421 -25.02 -14.07 18.02
CA VAL A 421 -24.33 -14.75 16.92
C VAL A 421 -23.54 -15.92 17.48
N GLU A 422 -23.73 -17.12 16.94
CA GLU A 422 -22.96 -18.32 17.28
C GLU A 422 -21.51 -18.23 16.77
N ASP A 423 -20.59 -18.95 17.41
CA ASP A 423 -19.15 -18.89 17.07
C ASP A 423 -18.86 -19.20 15.60
N GLU A 424 -19.56 -20.18 15.00
CA GLU A 424 -19.39 -20.56 13.60
C GLU A 424 -19.88 -19.49 12.61
N LYS A 425 -20.55 -18.45 13.09
CA LYS A 425 -21.09 -17.33 12.31
C LYS A 425 -20.31 -16.04 12.49
N LEU A 426 -19.31 -16.00 13.36
CA LEU A 426 -18.52 -14.79 13.60
C LEU A 426 -17.78 -14.29 12.35
N ALA A 427 -17.35 -15.19 11.46
CA ALA A 427 -16.69 -14.80 10.21
C ALA A 427 -17.62 -14.08 9.23
N ASP A 428 -18.95 -14.15 9.40
CA ASP A 428 -19.92 -13.45 8.55
C ASP A 428 -19.87 -11.93 8.77
N TYR A 429 -19.42 -11.44 9.94
CA TYR A 429 -19.15 -10.00 10.15
C TYR A 429 -18.10 -9.44 9.19
N MET A 430 -17.16 -10.26 8.71
CA MET A 430 -16.16 -9.80 7.73
C MET A 430 -16.74 -9.71 6.31
N ASN A 431 -18.05 -9.92 6.14
CA ASN A 431 -18.84 -9.64 4.94
C ASN A 431 -19.82 -8.47 5.13
N ASP A 432 -19.95 -7.95 6.34
CA ASP A 432 -20.83 -6.82 6.69
C ASP A 432 -20.06 -5.50 6.60
N ASP A 433 -20.61 -4.50 5.93
CA ASP A 433 -19.92 -3.24 5.66
C ASP A 433 -19.56 -2.49 6.96
N ALA A 434 -20.48 -2.41 7.92
CA ALA A 434 -20.26 -1.68 9.17
C ALA A 434 -19.24 -2.40 10.07
N ALA A 435 -19.35 -3.72 10.21
CA ALA A 435 -18.39 -4.51 10.99
C ALA A 435 -16.99 -4.54 10.34
N ARG A 436 -16.91 -4.58 9.00
CA ARG A 436 -15.64 -4.44 8.29
C ARG A 436 -14.99 -3.07 8.55
N GLN A 437 -15.76 -1.99 8.48
CA GLN A 437 -15.24 -0.64 8.77
C GLN A 437 -14.73 -0.52 10.20
N LEU A 438 -15.49 -1.03 11.18
CA LEU A 438 -15.09 -1.10 12.58
C LEU A 438 -13.68 -1.70 12.74
N PHE A 439 -13.47 -2.91 12.22
CA PHE A 439 -12.17 -3.58 12.31
C PHE A 439 -11.09 -2.91 11.45
N HIS A 440 -11.46 -2.33 10.30
CA HIS A 440 -10.49 -1.73 9.38
C HIS A 440 -9.77 -0.53 10.01
N VAL A 441 -10.45 0.26 10.85
CA VAL A 441 -9.89 1.48 11.45
C VAL A 441 -9.35 1.27 12.86
N THR A 442 -9.77 0.20 13.57
CA THR A 442 -9.35 -0.09 14.96
C THR A 442 -8.11 -1.00 15.06
N TYR A 443 -7.49 -1.40 13.95
CA TYR A 443 -6.32 -2.29 13.93
C TYR A 443 -5.18 -1.86 14.86
N GLY A 444 -4.83 -0.57 14.87
CA GLY A 444 -3.74 -0.04 15.70
C GLY A 444 -4.09 -0.10 17.19
N ILE A 445 -5.32 0.29 17.51
CA ILE A 445 -5.89 0.20 18.86
C ILE A 445 -5.82 -1.25 19.36
N LEU A 446 -6.30 -2.21 18.57
CA LEU A 446 -6.30 -3.64 18.93
C LEU A 446 -4.89 -4.20 19.10
N LEU A 447 -3.98 -3.91 18.17
CA LEU A 447 -2.62 -4.49 18.18
C LEU A 447 -1.66 -3.79 19.14
N THR A 448 -2.06 -2.67 19.75
CA THR A 448 -1.26 -1.95 20.75
C THR A 448 -1.90 -1.87 22.13
N ALA A 449 -3.14 -2.35 22.28
CA ALA A 449 -3.84 -2.41 23.56
C ALA A 449 -3.07 -3.25 24.59
N LYS A 450 -2.93 -2.72 25.80
CA LYS A 450 -2.19 -3.32 26.90
C LYS A 450 -3.00 -3.31 28.20
N ASP A 451 -2.72 -4.27 29.08
CA ASP A 451 -3.26 -4.30 30.43
C ASP A 451 -2.48 -3.37 31.38
N GLU A 452 -2.86 -3.38 32.66
CA GLU A 452 -2.20 -2.58 33.71
C GLU A 452 -0.74 -2.99 33.96
N ASN A 453 -0.34 -4.20 33.58
CA ASN A 453 1.03 -4.72 33.70
C ASN A 453 1.89 -4.40 32.47
N GLY A 454 1.29 -3.85 31.40
CA GLY A 454 1.96 -3.53 30.15
C GLY A 454 2.06 -4.69 29.16
N GLU A 455 1.37 -5.80 29.42
CA GLU A 455 1.24 -6.96 28.54
C GLU A 455 0.18 -6.69 27.46
N PHE A 456 0.39 -7.17 26.24
CA PHE A 456 -0.57 -6.94 25.16
C PHE A 456 -1.86 -7.71 25.39
N LEU A 457 -3.02 -7.04 25.24
CA LEU A 457 -4.32 -7.68 25.41
C LEU A 457 -4.63 -8.70 24.32
N PHE A 458 -4.21 -8.44 23.07
CA PHE A 458 -4.59 -9.25 21.91
C PHE A 458 -3.42 -9.67 21.03
N LYS A 459 -2.36 -8.84 20.93
CA LYS A 459 -1.30 -8.98 19.93
C LYS A 459 -0.66 -10.37 19.94
N ASP A 460 -0.18 -10.83 21.10
CA ASP A 460 0.59 -12.07 21.17
C ASP A 460 -0.26 -13.30 20.84
N GLU A 461 -1.50 -13.35 21.35
CA GLU A 461 -2.46 -14.41 21.03
C GLU A 461 -2.89 -14.38 19.54
N PHE A 462 -3.06 -13.18 18.99
CA PHE A 462 -3.40 -12.96 17.58
C PHE A 462 -2.30 -13.49 16.65
N PHE A 463 -1.04 -13.09 16.88
CA PHE A 463 0.09 -13.55 16.07
C PHE A 463 0.36 -15.05 16.25
N ALA A 464 0.22 -15.59 17.48
CA ALA A 464 0.34 -17.02 17.72
C ALA A 464 -0.72 -17.82 16.94
N THR A 465 -1.98 -17.35 16.93
CA THR A 465 -3.06 -17.98 16.18
C THR A 465 -2.78 -17.94 14.68
N LEU A 466 -2.38 -16.79 14.12
CA LEU A 466 -2.08 -16.67 12.68
C LEU A 466 -0.86 -17.51 12.26
N ASN A 467 0.17 -17.60 13.10
CA ASN A 467 1.34 -18.44 12.80
C ASN A 467 0.96 -19.93 12.74
N GLN A 468 0.04 -20.39 13.60
CA GLN A 468 -0.51 -21.74 13.54
C GLN A 468 -1.43 -21.95 12.33
N GLN A 469 -2.12 -20.89 11.88
CA GLN A 469 -3.06 -20.88 10.77
C GLN A 469 -2.46 -20.24 9.51
N GLU A 470 -1.14 -20.32 9.32
CA GLU A 470 -0.41 -19.62 8.25
C GLU A 470 -0.99 -19.95 6.86
N ASP A 471 -1.29 -21.23 6.60
CA ASP A 471 -1.81 -21.69 5.32
C ASP A 471 -3.27 -21.25 5.11
N VAL A 472 -4.08 -21.20 6.17
CA VAL A 472 -5.46 -20.69 6.11
C VAL A 472 -5.47 -19.19 5.79
N TYR A 473 -4.55 -18.42 6.40
CA TYR A 473 -4.43 -17.00 6.08
C TYR A 473 -3.93 -16.75 4.66
N ARG A 474 -2.94 -17.53 4.21
CA ARG A 474 -2.47 -17.53 2.82
C ARG A 474 -3.62 -17.81 1.85
N GLU A 475 -4.42 -18.84 2.07
CA GLU A 475 -5.58 -19.18 1.23
C GLU A 475 -6.64 -18.07 1.21
N ALA A 476 -6.89 -17.44 2.37
CA ALA A 476 -7.81 -16.30 2.46
C ALA A 476 -7.32 -15.12 1.61
N LEU A 477 -6.02 -14.80 1.67
CA LEU A 477 -5.41 -13.76 0.83
C LEU A 477 -5.49 -14.11 -0.66
N VAL A 478 -5.13 -15.34 -1.04
CA VAL A 478 -5.19 -15.80 -2.45
C VAL A 478 -6.60 -15.67 -3.00
N LYS A 479 -7.61 -16.08 -2.23
CA LYS A 479 -9.02 -15.94 -2.63
C LYS A 479 -9.44 -14.47 -2.73
N HIS A 480 -9.14 -13.67 -1.70
CA HIS A 480 -9.65 -12.31 -1.58
C HIS A 480 -8.95 -11.35 -2.55
N ILE A 481 -7.61 -11.34 -2.57
CA ILE A 481 -6.81 -10.52 -3.48
C ILE A 481 -6.91 -11.07 -4.91
N GLY A 482 -7.02 -12.40 -5.09
CA GLY A 482 -7.27 -13.01 -6.40
C GLY A 482 -8.53 -12.45 -7.06
N LYS A 483 -9.63 -12.30 -6.30
CA LYS A 483 -10.86 -11.64 -6.79
C LYS A 483 -10.60 -10.21 -7.29
N HIS A 484 -9.74 -9.43 -6.62
CA HIS A 484 -9.40 -8.08 -7.06
C HIS A 484 -8.68 -8.12 -8.40
N VAL A 485 -7.64 -8.93 -8.48
CA VAL A 485 -6.80 -9.09 -9.68
C VAL A 485 -7.65 -9.58 -10.86
N ASP A 486 -8.53 -10.56 -10.65
CA ASP A 486 -9.41 -11.13 -11.67
C ASP A 486 -10.41 -10.09 -12.21
N LEU A 487 -11.05 -9.31 -11.32
CA LEU A 487 -12.01 -8.26 -11.72
C LEU A 487 -11.35 -7.05 -12.39
N LEU A 488 -10.06 -6.85 -12.15
CA LEU A 488 -9.23 -5.85 -12.84
C LEU A 488 -8.67 -6.37 -14.18
N GLY A 489 -8.88 -7.65 -14.50
CA GLY A 489 -8.37 -8.28 -15.72
C GLY A 489 -6.85 -8.37 -15.78
N LEU A 490 -6.20 -8.55 -14.62
CA LEU A 490 -4.74 -8.56 -14.45
C LEU A 490 -4.15 -9.96 -14.32
#